data_AF-A0A495TKT1-F1
#
_entry.id   AF-A0A495TKT1-F1
#
_cell.length_a   1.000
_cell.length_b   1.000
_cell.length_c   1.000
_cell.angle_alpha   90.00
_cell.angle_beta   90.00
_cell.angle_gamma   90.00
#
_symmetry.space_group_name_H-M   'P 1'
#
loop_
_entity.id
_entity.type
_entity.pdbx_description
1 polymer ?
#
loop_
_entity_poly.entity_id
_entity_poly.type
_entity_poly.pdbx_seq_one_letter_code
_entity_poly.pdbx_strand_id
1 'polypeptide(L)'
;MVNIHPAAIAFRDPAAFLDRCEIGGVRQRLHLEPGYESGAVLPAGDWSPLPEDHPERYAPSIFTQDSGLVEFFRLPDTVTDRHSLAALVGELGDPHPVPLGETDDPPGEPVTHRLPESGLRPGVHIDHHENLPYAERRTSRRRLCVNLGPGTRYLLLSTSNILSVCRTVRDRYETHHPHTEDLRMCLSQHKPVGLLRIRIEPREGWFAPTAMLPYDESTEDEELPSRTASWLGHWERGVFGPLI
;
A
#
# COMPACT_ATOMS: atom_id res chain seq x y z
N MET A 1 -18.62 10.29 15.10
CA MET A 1 -17.92 9.40 14.14
C MET A 1 -16.46 9.77 14.19
N VAL A 2 -15.57 8.81 14.47
CA VAL A 2 -14.12 9.06 14.40
C VAL A 2 -13.81 9.31 12.93
N ASN A 3 -13.38 10.52 12.58
CA ASN A 3 -12.97 10.83 11.21
C ASN A 3 -11.69 10.03 10.93
N ILE A 4 -11.87 8.90 10.27
CA ILE A 4 -10.78 8.11 9.72
C ILE A 4 -10.30 8.88 8.50
N HIS A 5 -9.06 9.35 8.51
CA HIS A 5 -8.52 10.03 7.35
C HIS A 5 -8.18 9.00 6.26
N PRO A 6 -8.81 9.12 5.08
CA PRO A 6 -8.57 8.21 3.97
C PRO A 6 -7.15 8.33 3.42
N ALA A 7 -6.73 7.33 2.64
CA ALA A 7 -5.53 7.43 1.83
C ALA A 7 -5.58 8.68 0.96
N ALA A 8 -4.51 9.48 0.95
CA ALA A 8 -4.40 10.60 0.02
C ALA A 8 -3.69 10.11 -1.25
N ILE A 9 -4.41 10.08 -2.37
CA ILE A 9 -3.97 9.52 -3.64
C ILE A 9 -3.90 10.63 -4.68
N ALA A 10 -2.72 10.90 -5.22
CA ALA A 10 -2.56 11.87 -6.29
C ALA A 10 -3.16 11.35 -7.59
N PHE A 11 -4.14 12.08 -8.13
CA PHE A 11 -4.68 11.89 -9.46
C PHE A 11 -5.07 13.23 -10.09
N ARG A 12 -5.13 13.30 -11.42
CA ARG A 12 -5.58 14.45 -12.22
C ARG A 12 -6.92 14.19 -12.89
N ASP A 13 -7.16 12.95 -13.30
CA ASP A 13 -8.39 12.51 -13.95
C ASP A 13 -9.17 11.58 -13.03
N PRO A 14 -10.26 12.07 -12.40
CA PRO A 14 -11.13 11.23 -11.58
C PRO A 14 -11.67 10.01 -12.32
N ALA A 15 -11.90 10.09 -13.64
CA ALA A 15 -12.40 8.96 -14.42
C ALA A 15 -11.33 7.86 -14.56
N ALA A 16 -10.08 8.24 -14.80
CA ALA A 16 -8.96 7.30 -14.79
C ALA A 16 -8.74 6.67 -13.41
N PHE A 17 -8.99 7.41 -12.33
CA PHE A 17 -8.95 6.85 -10.97
C PHE A 17 -10.05 5.81 -10.76
N LEU A 18 -11.29 6.12 -11.14
CA LEU A 18 -12.43 5.21 -11.05
C LEU A 18 -12.24 3.93 -11.86
N ASP A 19 -11.77 4.03 -13.12
CA ASP A 19 -11.55 2.87 -14.02
C ASP A 19 -10.52 1.86 -13.48
N ARG A 20 -9.67 2.30 -12.56
CA ARG A 20 -8.55 1.51 -12.05
C ARG A 20 -8.78 1.00 -10.62
N CYS A 21 -9.86 1.43 -9.97
CA CYS A 21 -10.10 1.18 -8.56
C CYS A 21 -11.39 0.42 -8.30
N GLU A 22 -11.26 -0.65 -7.52
CA GLU A 22 -12.37 -1.31 -6.85
C GLU A 22 -12.29 -1.04 -5.34
N ILE A 23 -13.41 -1.21 -4.64
CA ILE A 23 -13.50 -1.14 -3.20
C ILE A 23 -14.20 -2.39 -2.67
N GLY A 24 -13.72 -2.91 -1.54
CA GLY A 24 -14.28 -4.05 -0.83
C GLY A 24 -13.99 -3.97 0.66
N GLY A 25 -14.44 -4.99 1.39
CA GLY A 25 -14.16 -5.16 2.80
C GLY A 25 -12.87 -5.96 3.06
N VAL A 26 -12.49 -6.01 4.33
CA VAL A 26 -11.51 -6.97 4.84
C VAL A 26 -12.16 -7.93 5.80
N ARG A 27 -11.58 -9.13 5.90
CA ARG A 27 -11.93 -10.13 6.91
C ARG A 27 -10.70 -10.53 7.69
N GLN A 28 -10.86 -10.71 8.99
CA GLN A 28 -9.82 -11.28 9.84
C GLN A 28 -9.97 -12.80 9.88
N ARG A 29 -8.89 -13.53 9.65
CA ARG A 29 -8.84 -14.98 9.82
C ARG A 29 -8.75 -15.32 11.31
N LEU A 30 -9.80 -15.95 11.83
CA LEU A 30 -9.84 -16.41 13.23
C LEU A 30 -9.27 -17.83 13.43
N HIS A 31 -9.04 -18.57 12.33
CA HIS A 31 -8.50 -19.92 12.35
C HIS A 31 -7.18 -20.00 11.59
N LEU A 32 -6.33 -20.96 12.00
CA LEU A 32 -5.06 -21.25 11.33
C LEU A 32 -5.34 -21.83 9.95
N GLU A 33 -4.81 -21.18 8.92
CA GLU A 33 -4.80 -21.71 7.57
C GLU A 33 -3.36 -21.81 7.05
N PRO A 34 -3.00 -22.89 6.35
CA PRO A 34 -1.65 -23.07 5.84
C PRO A 34 -1.16 -21.88 5.01
N GLY A 35 0.05 -21.41 5.31
CA GLY A 35 0.70 -20.30 4.59
C GLY A 35 0.27 -18.90 5.03
N TYR A 36 -0.51 -18.76 6.09
CA TYR A 36 -0.89 -17.47 6.68
C TYR A 36 -0.52 -17.39 8.15
N GLU A 37 -0.24 -16.18 8.63
CA GLU A 37 -0.14 -15.93 10.06
C GLU A 37 -1.49 -16.10 10.76
N SER A 38 -1.44 -16.39 12.06
CA SER A 38 -2.62 -16.30 12.91
C SER A 38 -3.14 -14.86 12.93
N GLY A 39 -4.44 -14.68 12.72
CA GLY A 39 -5.05 -13.35 12.69
C GLY A 39 -4.81 -12.56 11.39
N ALA A 40 -4.30 -13.20 10.32
CA ALA A 40 -4.07 -12.54 9.04
C ALA A 40 -5.32 -11.80 8.53
N VAL A 41 -5.10 -10.62 7.95
CA VAL A 41 -6.17 -9.75 7.43
C VAL A 41 -6.21 -9.88 5.92
N LEU A 42 -7.30 -10.40 5.38
CA LEU A 42 -7.42 -10.68 3.95
C LEU A 42 -8.55 -9.85 3.33
N PRO A 43 -8.50 -9.61 2.01
CA PRO A 43 -9.69 -9.18 1.29
C PRO A 43 -10.89 -10.09 1.57
N ALA A 44 -12.07 -9.49 1.69
CA ALA A 44 -13.31 -10.24 1.80
C ALA A 44 -13.76 -10.83 0.45
N GLY A 45 -13.24 -10.32 -0.67
CA GLY A 45 -13.57 -10.75 -2.03
C GLY A 45 -14.88 -10.16 -2.57
N ASP A 46 -15.47 -9.21 -1.86
CA ASP A 46 -16.70 -8.49 -2.21
C ASP A 46 -16.39 -7.22 -3.02
N TRP A 47 -15.49 -7.34 -3.99
CA TRP A 47 -15.05 -6.23 -4.82
C TRP A 47 -16.22 -5.61 -5.60
N SER A 48 -16.24 -4.27 -5.62
CA SER A 48 -17.20 -3.47 -6.36
C SER A 48 -16.49 -2.26 -6.97
N PRO A 49 -16.94 -1.73 -8.13
CA PRO A 49 -16.40 -0.50 -8.67
C PRO A 49 -16.45 0.63 -7.64
N LEU A 50 -15.40 1.46 -7.61
CA LEU A 50 -15.39 2.61 -6.71
C LEU A 50 -16.56 3.57 -7.08
N PRO A 51 -17.39 4.02 -6.13
CA PRO A 51 -18.52 4.87 -6.48
C PRO A 51 -18.10 6.25 -7.01
N GLU A 52 -18.88 6.85 -7.90
CA GLU A 52 -18.52 8.10 -8.60
C GLU A 52 -18.27 9.31 -7.67
N ASP A 53 -18.86 9.32 -6.47
CA ASP A 53 -18.68 10.38 -5.47
C ASP A 53 -17.44 10.19 -4.57
N HIS A 54 -16.69 9.10 -4.75
CA HIS A 54 -15.55 8.76 -3.91
C HIS A 54 -14.19 9.35 -4.29
N PRO A 55 -13.87 9.71 -5.56
CA PRO A 55 -12.55 10.25 -5.89
C PRO A 55 -12.15 11.44 -5.02
N GLU A 56 -13.06 12.40 -4.81
CA GLU A 56 -12.82 13.58 -3.98
C GLU A 56 -12.44 13.23 -2.53
N ARG A 57 -12.89 12.07 -2.01
CA ARG A 57 -12.54 11.62 -0.66
C ARG A 57 -11.07 11.22 -0.55
N TYR A 58 -10.47 10.75 -1.63
CA TYR A 58 -9.07 10.32 -1.68
C TYR A 58 -8.14 11.40 -2.24
N ALA A 59 -8.69 12.50 -2.78
CA ALA A 59 -7.89 13.59 -3.31
C ALA A 59 -6.98 14.21 -2.22
N PRO A 60 -5.70 14.48 -2.51
CA PRO A 60 -4.82 15.15 -1.57
C PRO A 60 -5.28 16.59 -1.34
N SER A 61 -5.11 17.07 -0.11
CA SER A 61 -5.34 18.46 0.24
C SER A 61 -4.03 19.25 0.26
N ILE A 62 -4.12 20.57 0.42
CA ILE A 62 -2.96 21.43 0.67
C ILE A 62 -2.20 21.07 1.97
N PHE A 63 -2.81 20.31 2.87
CA PHE A 63 -2.21 19.86 4.13
C PHE A 63 -1.65 18.44 4.06
N THR A 64 -1.90 17.71 2.97
CA THR A 64 -1.31 16.38 2.79
C THR A 64 0.19 16.56 2.67
N GLN A 65 0.97 15.86 3.50
CA GLN A 65 2.43 15.82 3.41
C GLN A 65 2.87 14.81 2.36
N ASP A 66 4.03 15.01 1.76
CA ASP A 66 4.57 14.11 0.74
C ASP A 66 4.77 12.69 1.30
N SER A 67 5.24 12.58 2.55
CA SER A 67 5.36 11.33 3.29
C SER A 67 4.04 10.60 3.54
N GLY A 68 2.89 11.22 3.30
CA GLY A 68 1.56 10.61 3.40
C GLY A 68 0.83 10.46 2.06
N LEU A 69 1.49 10.81 0.95
CA LEU A 69 0.90 10.81 -0.38
C LEU A 69 1.17 9.49 -1.10
N VAL A 70 0.11 8.91 -1.67
CA VAL A 70 0.18 7.82 -2.63
C VAL A 70 0.24 8.40 -4.04
N GLU A 71 1.17 7.93 -4.86
CA GLU A 71 1.32 8.39 -6.24
C GLU A 71 1.57 7.19 -7.15
N PHE A 72 1.00 7.22 -8.35
CA PHE A 72 1.23 6.22 -9.37
C PHE A 72 2.00 6.83 -10.53
N PHE A 73 2.87 6.03 -11.14
CA PHE A 73 3.72 6.46 -12.25
C PHE A 73 3.91 5.34 -13.25
N ARG A 74 4.25 5.71 -14.49
CA ARG A 74 4.74 4.78 -15.51
C ARG A 74 6.22 5.00 -15.72
N LEU A 75 6.98 3.91 -15.81
CA LEU A 75 8.40 4.00 -16.11
C LEU A 75 8.62 4.63 -17.49
N PRO A 76 9.61 5.54 -17.62
CA PRO A 76 10.08 5.99 -18.91
C PRO A 76 10.54 4.83 -19.80
N ASP A 77 10.39 4.96 -21.12
CA ASP A 77 10.84 3.93 -22.08
C ASP A 77 12.37 3.71 -22.07
N THR A 78 13.13 4.67 -21.52
CA THR A 78 14.57 4.54 -21.29
C THR A 78 14.93 3.55 -20.19
N VAL A 79 13.97 3.14 -19.35
CA VAL A 79 14.15 2.14 -18.30
C VAL A 79 13.82 0.78 -18.89
N THR A 80 14.87 0.03 -19.25
CA THR A 80 14.76 -1.26 -19.94
C THR A 80 15.16 -2.44 -19.06
N ASP A 81 15.84 -2.18 -17.94
CA ASP A 81 16.40 -3.20 -17.07
C ASP A 81 16.55 -2.70 -15.62
N ARG A 82 17.04 -3.59 -14.75
CA ARG A 82 17.26 -3.29 -13.34
C ARG A 82 18.28 -2.18 -13.12
N HIS A 83 19.31 -2.09 -13.95
CA HIS A 83 20.39 -1.13 -13.74
C HIS A 83 19.90 0.30 -14.04
N SER A 84 19.22 0.47 -15.17
CA SER A 84 18.56 1.72 -15.55
C SER A 84 17.47 2.12 -14.55
N LEU A 85 16.72 1.17 -13.97
CA LEU A 85 15.76 1.46 -12.90
C LEU A 85 16.46 1.93 -11.62
N ALA A 86 17.52 1.26 -11.18
CA ALA A 86 18.27 1.67 -9.99
C ALA A 86 18.92 3.06 -10.18
N ALA A 87 19.42 3.35 -11.38
CA ALA A 87 19.95 4.66 -11.74
C ALA A 87 18.88 5.74 -11.67
N LEU A 88 17.70 5.49 -12.27
CA LEU A 88 16.55 6.39 -12.18
C LEU A 88 16.20 6.70 -10.73
N VAL A 89 16.07 5.68 -9.86
CA VAL A 89 15.74 5.88 -8.44
C VAL A 89 16.76 6.78 -7.74
N GLY A 90 18.04 6.67 -8.09
CA GLY A 90 19.10 7.54 -7.58
C GLY A 90 18.99 9.01 -8.03
N GLU A 91 18.25 9.29 -9.09
CA GLU A 91 18.01 10.65 -9.60
C GLU A 91 16.71 11.27 -9.07
N LEU A 92 15.86 10.52 -8.37
CA LEU A 92 14.56 11.00 -7.87
C LEU A 92 14.64 11.93 -6.66
N GLY A 93 15.85 12.30 -6.23
CA GLY A 93 16.07 13.34 -5.23
C GLY A 93 16.21 12.86 -3.77
N ASP A 94 15.92 11.59 -3.46
CA ASP A 94 16.33 11.04 -2.16
C ASP A 94 17.85 10.77 -2.19
N PRO A 95 18.65 11.29 -1.24
CA PRO A 95 20.09 11.10 -1.24
C PRO A 95 20.53 9.69 -0.80
N HIS A 96 19.65 8.92 -0.16
CA HIS A 96 19.95 7.61 0.42
C HIS A 96 18.78 6.61 0.30
N PRO A 97 18.33 6.30 -0.94
CA PRO A 97 17.24 5.36 -1.14
C PRO A 97 17.72 3.95 -0.76
N VAL A 98 16.93 3.24 0.04
CA VAL A 98 17.29 1.90 0.53
C VAL A 98 16.62 0.86 -0.35
N PRO A 99 17.36 0.02 -1.08
CA PRO A 99 16.76 -1.06 -1.85
C PRO A 99 16.17 -2.12 -0.91
N LEU A 100 14.92 -2.50 -1.15
CA LEU A 100 14.21 -3.57 -0.42
C LEU A 100 14.31 -4.92 -1.14
N GLY A 101 14.84 -4.93 -2.37
CA GLY A 101 15.04 -6.12 -3.17
C GLY A 101 13.93 -6.35 -4.20
N GLU A 102 13.96 -7.54 -4.78
CA GLU A 102 12.98 -8.02 -5.74
C GLU A 102 12.09 -9.09 -5.10
N THR A 103 10.85 -9.19 -5.57
CA THR A 103 9.93 -10.24 -5.16
C THR A 103 9.26 -10.83 -6.39
N ASP A 104 9.26 -12.16 -6.48
CA ASP A 104 8.53 -12.93 -7.48
C ASP A 104 7.24 -13.47 -6.83
N ASP A 105 6.09 -13.11 -7.38
CA ASP A 105 4.78 -13.53 -6.88
C ASP A 105 4.08 -14.40 -7.93
N PRO A 106 3.59 -15.60 -7.55
CA PRO A 106 2.79 -16.41 -8.46
C PRO A 106 1.44 -15.73 -8.77
N PRO A 107 0.79 -16.10 -9.88
CA PRO A 107 -0.57 -15.66 -10.18
C PRO A 107 -1.59 -16.17 -9.15
N GLY A 108 -2.70 -15.44 -9.00
CA GLY A 108 -3.88 -15.87 -8.24
C GLY A 108 -3.80 -15.69 -6.72
N GLU A 109 -2.89 -14.85 -6.19
CA GLU A 109 -2.77 -14.66 -4.75
C GLU A 109 -3.57 -13.44 -4.25
N PRO A 110 -4.46 -13.62 -3.24
CA PRO A 110 -5.24 -12.50 -2.68
C PRO A 110 -4.36 -11.51 -1.90
N VAL A 111 -3.20 -11.96 -1.43
CA VAL A 111 -2.15 -11.16 -0.80
C VAL A 111 -0.80 -11.82 -1.11
N THR A 112 0.25 -11.03 -1.37
CA THR A 112 1.54 -11.55 -1.82
C THR A 112 2.66 -11.43 -0.79
N HIS A 113 2.58 -10.48 0.15
CA HIS A 113 3.67 -10.28 1.11
C HIS A 113 3.89 -11.50 2.01
N ARG A 114 5.14 -11.98 2.07
CA ARG A 114 5.58 -13.06 2.95
C ARG A 114 6.61 -12.55 3.93
N LEU A 115 6.47 -12.91 5.19
CA LEU A 115 7.46 -12.61 6.22
C LEU A 115 8.75 -13.38 5.93
N PRO A 116 9.93 -12.72 5.90
CA PRO A 116 11.20 -13.39 5.61
C PRO A 116 11.53 -14.54 6.56
N GLU A 117 11.15 -14.43 7.83
CA GLU A 117 11.53 -15.38 8.87
C GLU A 117 10.71 -16.67 8.83
N SER A 118 9.43 -16.57 8.46
CA SER A 118 8.46 -17.67 8.55
C SER A 118 7.92 -18.13 7.20
N GLY A 119 8.04 -17.30 6.16
CA GLY A 119 7.38 -17.48 4.87
C GLY A 119 5.85 -17.35 4.93
N LEU A 120 5.27 -17.02 6.09
CA LEU A 120 3.83 -16.85 6.25
C LEU A 120 3.39 -15.48 5.75
N ARG A 121 2.15 -15.42 5.26
CA ARG A 121 1.52 -14.16 4.84
C ARG A 121 0.75 -13.53 5.99
N PRO A 122 1.07 -12.30 6.42
CA PRO A 122 0.29 -11.57 7.41
C PRO A 122 -1.02 -11.01 6.83
N GLY A 123 -1.11 -10.94 5.49
CA GLY A 123 -2.14 -10.20 4.77
C GLY A 123 -1.94 -8.70 4.89
N VAL A 124 -3.01 -7.92 4.76
CA VAL A 124 -2.97 -6.45 4.87
C VAL A 124 -2.26 -6.03 6.16
N HIS A 125 -1.15 -5.32 5.99
CA HIS A 125 -0.19 -5.02 7.06
C HIS A 125 0.39 -3.62 6.88
N ILE A 126 1.19 -3.16 7.85
CA ILE A 126 2.03 -1.98 7.69
C ILE A 126 3.51 -2.37 7.73
N ASP A 127 4.34 -1.64 7.00
CA ASP A 127 5.79 -1.84 7.02
C ASP A 127 6.40 -1.29 8.31
N HIS A 128 7.42 -2.00 8.81
CA HIS A 128 8.09 -1.70 10.08
C HIS A 128 9.58 -1.34 9.93
N HIS A 129 10.04 -1.01 8.72
CA HIS A 129 11.46 -0.74 8.43
C HIS A 129 12.10 0.29 9.37
N GLU A 130 11.42 1.40 9.66
CA GLU A 130 11.92 2.45 10.58
C GLU A 130 11.35 2.32 11.99
N ASN A 131 10.26 1.55 12.15
CA ASN A 131 9.52 1.34 13.40
C ASN A 131 9.30 2.61 14.25
N LEU A 132 8.96 3.74 13.62
CA LEU A 132 8.79 5.02 14.32
C LEU A 132 7.56 5.00 15.27
N PRO A 133 7.63 5.74 16.41
CA PRO A 133 6.49 5.92 17.30
C PRO A 133 5.37 6.75 16.65
N TYR A 134 4.17 6.70 17.23
CA TYR A 134 2.96 7.36 16.72
C TYR A 134 3.17 8.83 16.34
N ALA A 135 3.81 9.60 17.22
CA ALA A 135 4.02 11.05 17.02
C ALA A 135 4.88 11.37 15.79
N GLU A 136 5.84 10.50 15.49
CA GLU A 136 6.82 10.68 14.40
C GLU A 136 6.45 9.88 13.15
N ARG A 137 5.44 9.00 13.22
CA ARG A 137 5.09 8.09 12.12
C ARG A 137 4.81 8.81 10.80
N ARG A 138 4.34 10.05 10.85
CA ARG A 138 4.11 10.89 9.64
C ARG A 138 5.38 11.25 8.89
N THR A 139 6.55 11.15 9.51
CA THR A 139 7.83 11.40 8.86
C THR A 139 8.44 10.13 8.29
N SER A 140 7.75 8.98 8.31
CA SER A 140 8.27 7.75 7.71
C SER A 140 8.54 7.94 6.23
N ARG A 141 9.54 7.22 5.73
CA ARG A 141 9.79 7.07 4.30
C ARG A 141 8.58 6.45 3.60
N ARG A 142 8.41 6.78 2.33
CA ARG A 142 7.50 6.07 1.44
C ARG A 142 8.21 4.87 0.85
N ARG A 143 7.45 3.85 0.47
CA ARG A 143 7.94 2.76 -0.39
C ARG A 143 7.64 3.10 -1.83
N LEU A 144 8.65 3.00 -2.68
CA LEU A 144 8.53 2.96 -4.14
C LEU A 144 8.53 1.48 -4.54
N CYS A 145 7.53 1.03 -5.29
CA CYS A 145 7.47 -0.30 -5.87
C CYS A 145 7.16 -0.21 -7.37
N VAL A 146 7.77 -1.07 -8.18
CA VAL A 146 7.55 -1.13 -9.63
C VAL A 146 7.17 -2.54 -10.04
N ASN A 147 6.12 -2.69 -10.85
CA ASN A 147 5.78 -3.94 -11.52
C ASN A 147 6.71 -4.16 -12.73
N LEU A 148 7.67 -5.07 -12.56
CA LEU A 148 8.60 -5.54 -13.58
C LEU A 148 8.11 -6.83 -14.25
N GLY A 149 7.05 -7.44 -13.73
CA GLY A 149 6.47 -8.66 -14.26
C GLY A 149 5.68 -8.42 -15.55
N PRO A 150 5.42 -9.49 -16.31
CA PRO A 150 4.57 -9.43 -17.49
C PRO A 150 3.08 -9.34 -17.15
N GLY A 151 2.68 -9.78 -15.95
CA GLY A 151 1.30 -9.74 -15.48
C GLY A 151 0.92 -8.43 -14.78
N THR A 152 -0.36 -8.12 -14.81
CA THR A 152 -0.95 -7.08 -13.97
C THR A 152 -0.88 -7.49 -12.50
N ARG A 153 -0.83 -6.51 -11.60
CA ARG A 153 -0.97 -6.74 -10.15
C ARG A 153 -1.84 -5.65 -9.55
N TYR A 154 -2.26 -5.85 -8.32
CA TYR A 154 -3.06 -4.88 -7.60
C TYR A 154 -2.33 -4.39 -6.36
N LEU A 155 -2.36 -3.09 -6.12
CA LEU A 155 -2.04 -2.52 -4.83
C LEU A 155 -3.31 -2.51 -3.98
N LEU A 156 -3.26 -3.17 -2.83
CA LEU A 156 -4.35 -3.18 -1.86
C LEU A 156 -4.08 -2.10 -0.82
N LEU A 157 -4.95 -1.10 -0.67
CA LEU A 157 -4.77 0.00 0.28
C LEU A 157 -5.96 0.15 1.20
N SER A 158 -5.72 0.14 2.51
CA SER A 158 -6.78 0.44 3.45
C SER A 158 -7.27 1.88 3.29
N THR A 159 -8.58 2.04 3.39
CA THR A 159 -9.24 3.35 3.50
C THR A 159 -8.98 4.02 4.85
N SER A 160 -8.28 3.36 5.77
CA SER A 160 -7.97 3.84 7.11
C SER A 160 -6.47 3.83 7.38
N ASN A 161 -5.88 4.99 7.70
CA ASN A 161 -4.48 4.99 8.17
C ASN A 161 -4.34 4.40 9.58
N ILE A 162 -3.17 3.85 9.87
CA ILE A 162 -2.87 3.18 11.13
C ILE A 162 -2.95 4.15 12.33
N LEU A 163 -2.68 5.44 12.14
CA LEU A 163 -2.80 6.43 13.21
C LEU A 163 -4.25 6.63 13.67
N SER A 164 -5.21 6.49 12.76
CA SER A 164 -6.65 6.54 13.08
C SER A 164 -7.08 5.24 13.75
N VAL A 165 -6.52 4.11 13.29
CA VAL A 165 -6.71 2.81 13.93
C VAL A 165 -6.21 2.84 15.38
N CYS A 166 -4.96 3.23 15.63
CA CYS A 166 -4.39 3.28 16.99
C CYS A 166 -5.23 4.17 17.93
N ARG A 167 -5.69 5.36 17.48
CA ARG A 167 -6.59 6.21 18.29
C ARG A 167 -7.90 5.54 18.67
N THR A 168 -8.35 4.59 17.87
CA THR A 168 -9.61 3.88 18.09
C THR A 168 -9.43 2.74 19.09
N VAL A 169 -8.26 2.09 19.10
CA VAL A 169 -8.07 0.80 19.80
C VAL A 169 -7.03 0.83 20.93
N ARG A 170 -6.27 1.92 21.08
CA ARG A 170 -5.24 2.08 22.13
C ARG A 170 -5.55 3.28 23.02
N ASP A 171 -5.55 3.05 24.34
CA ASP A 171 -5.76 4.12 25.33
C ASP A 171 -4.59 5.12 25.40
N ARG A 172 -3.36 4.66 25.15
CA ARG A 172 -2.13 5.47 25.15
C ARG A 172 -1.47 5.46 23.78
N TYR A 173 -2.21 5.87 22.77
CA TYR A 173 -1.76 5.79 21.38
C TYR A 173 -0.58 6.73 21.10
N GLU A 174 -0.42 7.84 21.82
CA GLU A 174 0.59 8.87 21.57
C GLU A 174 2.04 8.37 21.75
N THR A 175 2.24 7.43 22.68
CA THR A 175 3.55 6.80 22.95
C THR A 175 3.68 5.43 22.29
N HIS A 176 2.65 4.98 21.58
CA HIS A 176 2.60 3.65 20.97
C HIS A 176 3.43 3.62 19.68
N HIS A 177 3.97 2.45 19.35
CA HIS A 177 4.53 2.19 18.02
C HIS A 177 3.46 1.45 17.21
N PRO A 178 2.82 2.12 16.22
CA PRO A 178 1.79 1.48 15.42
C PRO A 178 2.27 0.14 14.85
N HIS A 179 1.42 -0.90 14.91
CA HIS A 179 1.70 -2.25 14.43
C HIS A 179 0.50 -2.82 13.66
N THR A 180 0.75 -3.79 12.77
CA THR A 180 -0.31 -4.60 12.12
C THR A 180 -1.30 -5.22 13.13
N GLU A 181 -0.89 -5.40 14.39
CA GLU A 181 -1.76 -5.93 15.43
C GLU A 181 -2.85 -4.94 15.85
N ASP A 182 -2.60 -3.64 15.67
CA ASP A 182 -3.63 -2.61 15.92
C ASP A 182 -4.76 -2.71 14.90
N LEU A 183 -4.44 -3.03 13.64
CA LEU A 183 -5.44 -3.31 12.60
C LEU A 183 -6.25 -4.56 12.96
N ARG A 184 -5.58 -5.64 13.36
CA ARG A 184 -6.23 -6.88 13.80
C ARG A 184 -7.17 -6.64 14.98
N MET A 185 -6.76 -5.83 15.96
CA MET A 185 -7.60 -5.47 17.09
C MET A 185 -8.80 -4.58 16.69
N CYS A 186 -8.63 -3.69 15.71
CA CYS A 186 -9.73 -2.90 15.16
C CYS A 186 -10.83 -3.80 14.59
N LEU A 187 -10.43 -4.82 13.83
CA LEU A 187 -11.34 -5.79 13.23
C LEU A 187 -12.00 -6.69 14.27
N SER A 188 -11.27 -7.14 15.30
CA SER A 188 -11.86 -7.94 16.38
C SER A 188 -12.91 -7.17 17.19
N GLN A 189 -12.82 -5.84 17.23
CA GLN A 189 -13.85 -4.95 17.77
C GLN A 189 -14.99 -4.65 16.78
N HIS A 190 -15.10 -5.40 15.68
CA HIS A 190 -16.12 -5.29 14.64
C HIS A 190 -16.18 -3.89 14.01
N LYS A 191 -15.05 -3.19 13.95
CA LYS A 191 -14.95 -1.92 13.24
C LYS A 191 -14.74 -2.19 11.75
N PRO A 192 -15.58 -1.63 10.87
CA PRO A 192 -15.41 -1.84 9.43
C PRO A 192 -14.12 -1.17 8.95
N VAL A 193 -13.39 -1.87 8.10
CA VAL A 193 -12.23 -1.33 7.37
C VAL A 193 -12.46 -1.63 5.89
N GLY A 194 -12.56 -0.57 5.09
CA GLY A 194 -12.60 -0.69 3.63
C GLY A 194 -11.20 -0.84 3.05
N LEU A 195 -11.12 -1.53 1.92
CA LEU A 195 -9.90 -1.79 1.17
C LEU A 195 -10.11 -1.35 -0.28
N LEU A 196 -9.22 -0.51 -0.80
CA LEU A 196 -9.12 -0.22 -2.23
C LEU A 196 -8.26 -1.29 -2.88
N ARG A 197 -8.67 -1.76 -4.06
CA ARG A 197 -7.87 -2.58 -4.97
C ARG A 197 -7.58 -1.75 -6.21
N ILE A 198 -6.30 -1.41 -6.41
CA ILE A 198 -5.88 -0.47 -7.46
C ILE A 198 -5.01 -1.21 -8.46
N ARG A 199 -5.42 -1.20 -9.73
CA ARG A 199 -4.75 -1.93 -10.82
C ARG A 199 -3.42 -1.29 -11.24
N ILE A 200 -2.35 -2.09 -11.23
CA ILE A 200 -0.98 -1.74 -11.60
C ILE A 200 -0.53 -2.58 -12.79
N GLU A 201 -0.43 -1.95 -13.95
CA GLU A 201 -0.02 -2.60 -15.18
C GLU A 201 1.51 -2.86 -15.20
N PRO A 202 2.00 -3.75 -16.08
CA PRO A 202 3.44 -3.86 -16.33
C PRO A 202 4.08 -2.50 -16.62
N ARG A 203 5.28 -2.28 -16.06
CA ARG A 203 6.05 -1.03 -16.13
C ARG A 203 5.44 0.15 -15.38
N GLU A 204 4.38 -0.05 -14.62
CA GLU A 204 3.89 0.95 -13.69
C GLU A 204 4.43 0.72 -12.29
N GLY A 205 4.44 1.77 -11.50
CA GLY A 205 4.87 1.74 -10.12
C GLY A 205 4.08 2.71 -9.27
N TRP A 206 4.32 2.62 -7.98
CA TRP A 206 3.67 3.43 -6.98
C TRP A 206 4.63 3.90 -5.90
N PHE A 207 4.34 5.07 -5.34
CA PHE A 207 4.83 5.51 -4.04
C PHE A 207 3.69 5.38 -3.04
N ALA A 208 3.92 4.77 -1.89
CA ALA A 208 2.92 4.71 -0.83
C ALA A 208 3.56 4.79 0.55
N PRO A 209 2.88 5.40 1.54
CA PRO A 209 3.36 5.46 2.91
C PRO A 209 3.02 4.17 3.64
N THR A 210 3.65 3.06 3.27
CA THR A 210 3.35 1.70 3.74
C THR A 210 3.54 1.51 5.26
N ALA A 211 4.32 2.36 5.91
CA ALA A 211 4.41 2.41 7.37
C ALA A 211 3.19 3.07 8.05
N MET A 212 2.40 3.86 7.32
CA MET A 212 1.20 4.55 7.83
C MET A 212 -0.11 4.01 7.30
N LEU A 213 -0.11 3.47 6.09
CA LEU A 213 -1.30 3.01 5.40
C LEU A 213 -1.24 1.49 5.31
N PRO A 214 -2.13 0.77 6.01
CA PRO A 214 -2.19 -0.68 5.87
C PRO A 214 -2.40 -1.05 4.40
N TYR A 215 -1.59 -1.97 3.92
CA TYR A 215 -1.53 -2.35 2.52
C TYR A 215 -1.14 -3.82 2.37
N ASP A 216 -1.31 -4.33 1.16
CA ASP A 216 -0.57 -5.47 0.63
C ASP A 216 -0.58 -5.34 -0.90
N GLU A 217 -0.06 -6.31 -1.61
CA GLU A 217 -0.25 -6.45 -3.04
C GLU A 217 -0.97 -7.76 -3.35
N SER A 218 -1.58 -7.85 -4.52
CA SER A 218 -2.35 -9.01 -4.94
C SER A 218 -2.14 -9.31 -6.42
N THR A 219 -2.13 -10.60 -6.75
CA THR A 219 -2.19 -11.14 -8.11
C THR A 219 -3.47 -11.94 -8.32
N GLU A 220 -4.49 -11.72 -7.48
CA GLU A 220 -5.81 -12.35 -7.60
C GLU A 220 -6.40 -12.05 -8.99
N ASP A 221 -7.06 -13.04 -9.57
CA ASP A 221 -7.65 -13.02 -10.92
C ASP A 221 -6.64 -12.92 -12.09
N GLU A 222 -5.33 -12.89 -11.82
CA GLU A 222 -4.30 -12.83 -12.85
C GLU A 222 -3.78 -14.21 -13.22
N GLU A 223 -3.41 -14.40 -14.49
CA GLU A 223 -2.87 -15.68 -15.01
C GLU A 223 -1.34 -15.69 -15.10
N LEU A 224 -0.73 -14.51 -15.20
CA LEU A 224 0.71 -14.36 -15.38
C LEU A 224 1.41 -14.12 -14.03
N PRO A 225 2.63 -14.65 -13.85
CA PRO A 225 3.43 -14.30 -12.68
C PRO A 225 3.78 -12.82 -12.70
N SER A 226 4.03 -12.27 -11.50
CA SER A 226 4.49 -10.89 -11.36
C SER A 226 5.84 -10.82 -10.66
N ARG A 227 6.57 -9.74 -10.93
CA ARG A 227 7.84 -9.43 -10.30
C ARG A 227 7.86 -7.97 -9.91
N THR A 228 8.35 -7.65 -8.72
CA THR A 228 8.56 -6.27 -8.31
C THR A 228 9.99 -5.98 -7.92
N ALA A 229 10.36 -4.70 -8.02
CA ALA A 229 11.52 -4.16 -7.34
C ALA A 229 11.06 -2.99 -6.45
N SER A 230 11.63 -2.88 -5.25
CA SER A 230 11.20 -1.89 -4.26
C SER A 230 12.35 -1.14 -3.60
N TRP A 231 12.07 0.10 -3.20
CA TRP A 231 12.95 0.98 -2.46
C TRP A 231 12.20 1.73 -1.37
N LEU A 232 12.91 2.17 -0.34
CA LEU A 232 12.42 3.01 0.73
C LEU A 232 13.16 4.36 0.73
N GLY A 233 12.41 5.47 0.72
CA GLY A 233 13.00 6.81 0.62
C GLY A 233 12.02 7.97 0.89
N HIS A 234 12.57 9.18 0.91
CA HIS A 234 11.85 10.45 0.93
C HIS A 234 11.90 11.09 -0.46
N TRP A 235 10.81 10.96 -1.18
CA TRP A 235 10.63 11.63 -2.46
C TRP A 235 9.65 12.78 -2.29
N GLU A 236 9.88 13.87 -3.01
CA GLU A 236 8.90 14.94 -3.13
C GLU A 236 7.69 14.48 -3.95
N ARG A 237 6.56 15.16 -3.81
CA ARG A 237 5.40 14.90 -4.69
C ARG A 237 5.73 15.23 -6.14
N GLY A 238 5.16 14.48 -7.08
CA GLY A 238 5.17 14.81 -8.49
C GLY A 238 6.48 14.52 -9.24
N VAL A 239 7.40 13.74 -8.65
CA VAL A 239 8.69 13.40 -9.28
C VAL A 239 8.56 12.73 -10.66
N PHE A 240 7.47 12.02 -10.94
CA PHE A 240 7.15 11.44 -12.25
C PHE A 240 5.96 12.10 -12.97
N GLY A 241 5.30 13.07 -12.34
CA GLY A 241 3.93 13.46 -12.68
C GLY A 241 2.92 12.35 -12.33
N PRO A 242 1.68 12.69 -11.91
CA PRO A 242 0.69 11.67 -11.59
C PRO A 242 0.21 10.96 -12.86
N LEU A 243 0.24 9.62 -12.83
CA LEU A 243 -0.25 8.74 -13.90
C LEU A 243 -1.78 8.74 -14.02
N ILE A 244 -2.44 8.92 -12.89
CA ILE A 244 -3.89 8.99 -12.75
C ILE A 244 -4.29 10.45 -12.65
#